data_AF-A0A560SQQ9-F1
#
_entry.id   AF-A0A560SQQ9-F1
#
_cell.length_a   1.000
_cell.length_b   1.000
_cell.length_c   1.000
_cell.angle_alpha   90.00
_cell.angle_beta   90.00
_cell.angle_gamma   90.00
#
_symmetry.space_group_name_H-M   'P 1'
#
loop_
_entity.id
_entity.type
_entity.pdbx_description
1 polymer ?
#
loop_
_entity_poly.entity_id
_entity_poly.type
_entity_poly.pdbx_seq_one_letter_code
_entity_poly.pdbx_strand_id
1 'polypeptide(L)'
;MMRRVANAPPSSRINVLSLVIAVAIMLACTLYPPMMAAPDGKADHVLATALFAAMSVAFVRGVGFVPRMLVWRWLFSGWTCFAALALAGWVKFLH
;
A
#
# COMPACT_ATOMS: atom_id res chain seq x y z
N MET A 1 26.18 37.12 4.58
CA MET A 1 24.72 36.97 4.41
C MET A 1 24.46 35.98 3.28
N MET A 2 24.45 34.68 3.58
CA MET A 2 24.22 33.61 2.57
C MET A 2 22.72 33.44 2.35
N ARG A 3 22.26 33.70 1.11
CA ARG A 3 20.88 33.46 0.68
C ARG A 3 20.64 31.94 0.69
N ARG A 4 19.96 31.43 1.73
CA ARG A 4 19.44 30.06 1.73
C ARG A 4 18.41 30.00 0.60
N VAL A 5 18.78 29.46 -0.55
CA VAL A 5 17.82 29.15 -1.62
C VAL A 5 16.92 28.07 -1.04
N ALA A 6 15.73 28.46 -0.60
CA ALA A 6 14.72 27.49 -0.19
C ALA A 6 14.34 26.71 -1.44
N ASN A 7 14.87 25.49 -1.58
CA ASN A 7 14.41 24.57 -2.60
C ASN A 7 12.89 24.45 -2.44
N ALA A 8 12.15 24.76 -3.50
CA ALA A 8 10.71 24.56 -3.52
C ALA A 8 10.43 23.10 -3.13
N PRO A 9 9.51 22.84 -2.18
CA PRO A 9 9.18 21.47 -1.83
C PRO A 9 8.76 20.73 -3.11
N PRO A 10 9.23 19.48 -3.32
CA PRO A 10 8.82 18.71 -4.49
C PRO A 10 7.29 18.67 -4.54
N SER A 11 6.72 18.98 -5.71
CA SER A 11 5.27 19.03 -5.86
C SER A 11 4.68 17.66 -5.55
N SER A 12 3.89 17.59 -4.47
CA SER A 12 3.16 16.40 -4.10
C SER A 12 2.07 16.20 -5.15
N ARG A 13 2.28 15.27 -6.08
CA ARG A 13 1.29 14.92 -7.11
C ARG A 13 0.60 13.62 -6.70
N ILE A 14 -0.72 13.59 -6.90
CA ILE A 14 -1.54 12.40 -6.74
C ILE A 14 -0.98 11.30 -7.65
N ASN A 15 -0.74 10.13 -7.08
CA ASN A 15 -0.38 8.95 -7.85
C ASN A 15 -1.65 8.15 -8.13
N VAL A 16 -2.28 8.45 -9.27
CA VAL A 16 -3.58 7.87 -9.65
C VAL A 16 -3.54 6.34 -9.67
N LEU A 17 -2.47 5.74 -10.20
CA LEU A 17 -2.33 4.29 -10.23
C LEU A 17 -2.33 3.68 -8.82
N SER A 18 -1.54 4.25 -7.91
CA SER A 18 -1.48 3.81 -6.52
C SER A 18 -2.81 4.00 -5.80
N LEU A 19 -3.52 5.11 -6.08
CA LEU A 19 -4.84 5.36 -5.50
C LEU A 19 -5.87 4.35 -6.00
N VAL A 20 -5.88 4.03 -7.30
CA VAL A 20 -6.76 3.01 -7.89
C VAL A 20 -6.50 1.65 -7.25
N ILE A 21 -5.24 1.27 -7.05
CA ILE A 21 -4.88 0.00 -6.36
C ILE A 21 -5.43 0.00 -4.94
N ALA A 22 -5.24 1.08 -4.18
CA ALA A 22 -5.74 1.17 -2.81
C ALA A 22 -7.26 1.03 -2.73
N VAL A 23 -7.98 1.73 -3.61
CA VAL A 23 -9.44 1.67 -3.72
C VAL A 23 -9.91 0.29 -4.15
N ALA A 24 -9.21 -0.36 -5.09
CA ALA A 24 -9.53 -1.71 -5.53
C ALA A 24 -9.40 -2.73 -4.38
N ILE A 25 -8.32 -2.67 -3.59
CA ILE A 25 -8.14 -3.53 -2.42
C ILE A 25 -9.25 -3.26 -1.38
N MET A 26 -9.54 -1.98 -1.09
CA MET A 26 -10.60 -1.58 -0.17
C MET A 26 -11.96 -2.16 -0.59
N LEU A 27 -12.33 -2.00 -1.86
CA LEU A 27 -13.58 -2.53 -2.39
C LEU A 27 -13.62 -4.06 -2.35
N ALA A 28 -12.54 -4.73 -2.77
CA ALA A 28 -12.46 -6.19 -2.77
C ALA A 28 -12.63 -6.76 -1.34
N CYS A 29 -11.93 -6.21 -0.35
CA CYS A 29 -12.02 -6.66 1.04
C CYS A 29 -13.40 -6.38 1.66
N THR A 30 -14.06 -5.30 1.26
CA THR A 30 -15.37 -4.90 1.81
C THR A 30 -16.52 -5.67 1.16
N LEU A 31 -16.48 -5.84 -0.16
CA LEU A 31 -17.54 -6.47 -0.94
C LEU A 31 -17.44 -8.00 -0.95
N TYR A 32 -16.24 -8.56 -0.79
CA TYR A 32 -16.03 -10.02 -0.77
C TYR A 32 -15.08 -10.46 0.35
N PRO A 33 -15.50 -10.36 1.63
CA PRO A 33 -14.72 -10.85 2.77
C PRO A 33 -14.28 -12.32 2.70
N PRO A 34 -15.05 -13.26 2.09
CA PRO A 34 -14.62 -14.65 1.97
C PRO A 34 -13.29 -14.83 1.22
N MET A 35 -12.82 -13.86 0.44
CA MET A 35 -11.48 -13.93 -0.18
C MET A 35 -10.34 -13.99 0.85
N MET A 36 -10.58 -13.49 2.07
CA MET A 36 -9.65 -13.49 3.20
C MET A 36 -9.94 -14.62 4.19
N ALA A 37 -10.74 -15.62 3.80
CA ALA A 37 -10.99 -16.79 4.62
C ALA A 37 -10.03 -17.93 4.23
N ALA A 38 -9.53 -18.65 5.23
CA ALA A 38 -8.78 -19.88 5.07
C ALA A 38 -9.72 -21.06 4.72
N PRO A 39 -9.19 -22.19 4.21
CA PRO A 39 -10.00 -23.37 3.85
C PRO A 39 -10.82 -23.96 5.00
N ASP A 40 -10.43 -23.70 6.26
CA ASP A 40 -11.15 -24.10 7.46
C ASP A 40 -12.31 -23.14 7.84
N GLY A 41 -12.57 -22.13 7.01
CA GLY A 41 -13.61 -21.12 7.20
C GLY A 41 -13.24 -20.00 8.18
N LYS A 42 -12.03 -20.00 8.75
CA LYS A 42 -11.55 -18.92 9.62
C LYS A 42 -10.95 -17.79 8.82
N ALA A 43 -10.70 -16.64 9.46
CA ALA A 43 -9.97 -15.56 8.83
C ALA A 43 -8.50 -15.94 8.59
N ASP A 44 -8.05 -15.85 7.35
CA ASP A 44 -6.63 -15.89 7.02
C ASP A 44 -5.99 -14.54 7.39
N HIS A 45 -5.50 -14.47 8.62
CA HIS A 45 -4.86 -13.28 9.17
C HIS A 45 -3.60 -12.89 8.39
N VAL A 46 -2.90 -13.84 7.76
CA VAL A 46 -1.69 -13.54 6.99
C VAL A 46 -2.09 -12.82 5.71
N LEU A 47 -3.07 -13.36 4.98
CA LEU A 47 -3.60 -12.75 3.76
C LEU A 47 -4.23 -11.37 4.05
N ALA A 48 -5.05 -11.27 5.10
CA ALA A 48 -5.67 -10.00 5.50
C ALA A 48 -4.62 -8.94 5.86
N THR A 49 -3.59 -9.32 6.63
CA THR A 49 -2.50 -8.41 7.00
C THR A 49 -1.72 -7.93 5.77
N ALA A 50 -1.42 -8.84 4.84
CA ALA A 50 -0.72 -8.49 3.61
C ALA A 50 -1.54 -7.52 2.74
N LEU A 51 -2.84 -7.77 2.57
CA LEU A 51 -3.75 -6.91 1.81
C LEU A 51 -3.90 -5.53 2.45
N PHE A 52 -4.09 -5.45 3.77
CA PHE A 52 -4.22 -4.17 4.45
C PHE A 52 -2.90 -3.38 4.48
N ALA A 53 -1.76 -4.06 4.62
CA ALA A 53 -0.46 -3.40 4.46
C ALA A 53 -0.29 -2.83 3.03
N ALA A 54 -0.63 -3.60 2.00
CA ALA A 54 -0.62 -3.13 0.61
C ALA A 54 -1.56 -1.93 0.41
N MET A 55 -2.78 -1.99 0.95
CA MET A 55 -3.77 -0.91 0.91
C MET A 55 -3.24 0.37 1.57
N SER A 56 -2.67 0.27 2.77
CA SER A 56 -2.09 1.42 3.47
C SER A 56 -0.94 2.05 2.68
N VAL A 57 -0.03 1.25 2.14
CA VAL A 57 1.08 1.76 1.32
C VAL A 57 0.57 2.44 0.05
N ALA A 58 -0.40 1.82 -0.61
CA ALA A 58 -1.00 2.33 -1.84
C ALA A 58 -1.78 3.63 -1.60
N PHE A 59 -2.48 3.79 -0.46
CA PHE A 59 -3.15 5.04 -0.10
C PHE A 59 -2.16 6.17 0.18
N VAL A 60 -1.14 5.92 1.03
CA VAL A 60 -0.15 6.92 1.40
C VAL A 60 0.53 7.50 0.15
N ARG A 61 0.94 6.63 -0.79
CA ARG A 61 1.54 7.09 -2.04
C ARG A 61 0.50 7.63 -3.03
N GLY A 62 -0.72 7.09 -3.01
CA GLY A 62 -1.84 7.49 -3.87
C GLY A 62 -2.26 8.94 -3.68
N VAL A 63 -2.36 9.40 -2.42
CA VAL A 63 -2.69 10.81 -2.11
C VAL A 63 -1.54 11.78 -2.38
N GLY A 64 -0.37 11.29 -2.82
CA GLY A 64 0.81 12.11 -3.09
C GLY A 64 1.66 12.40 -1.86
N PHE A 65 1.40 11.76 -0.72
CA PHE A 65 2.20 11.95 0.49
C PHE A 65 3.59 11.32 0.31
N VAL A 66 4.63 12.11 0.57
CA VAL A 66 6.02 11.65 0.58
C VAL A 66 6.57 11.82 2.01
N PRO A 67 6.85 10.72 2.72
CA PRO A 67 7.39 10.79 4.08
C PRO A 67 8.73 11.52 4.13
N ARG A 68 8.95 12.35 5.17
CA ARG A 68 10.22 13.05 5.35
C ARG A 68 11.35 12.14 5.85
N MET A 69 11.05 11.20 6.76
CA MET A 69 12.02 10.24 7.28
C MET A 69 12.32 9.14 6.26
N LEU A 70 13.60 8.80 6.09
CA LEU A 70 14.06 7.83 5.10
C LEU A 70 13.43 6.44 5.27
N VAL A 71 13.27 6.00 6.53
CA VAL A 71 12.66 4.69 6.88
C VAL A 71 11.24 4.59 6.33
N TRP A 72 10.43 5.63 6.53
CA TRP A 72 9.05 5.69 5.99
C TRP A 72 9.02 5.88 4.49
N ARG A 73 9.99 6.57 3.90
CA ARG A 73 10.10 6.66 2.44
C ARG A 73 10.35 5.30 1.80
N TRP A 74 11.13 4.44 2.46
CA TRP A 74 11.35 3.06 2.03
C TRP A 74 10.10 2.21 2.24
N LEU A 75 9.51 2.27 3.44
CA LEU A 75 8.31 1.49 3.77
C LEU A 75 7.11 1.83 2.89
N PHE A 76 6.94 3.10 2.50
CA PHE A 76 5.85 3.57 1.64
C PHE A 76 6.27 3.75 0.17
N SER A 77 7.29 3.02 -0.27
CA SER A 77 7.71 3.03 -1.67
C SER A 77 6.81 2.19 -2.57
N GLY A 78 6.97 2.31 -3.89
CA GLY A 78 6.29 1.42 -4.83
C GLY A 78 6.74 -0.03 -4.73
N TRP A 79 7.99 -0.24 -4.33
CA TRP A 79 8.57 -1.56 -4.17
C TRP A 79 7.92 -2.31 -3.02
N THR A 80 7.59 -1.64 -1.91
CA THR A 80 6.85 -2.25 -0.80
C THR A 80 5.40 -2.56 -1.17
N CYS A 81 4.73 -1.70 -1.95
CA CYS A 81 3.40 -2.02 -2.50
C CYS A 81 3.46 -3.29 -3.37
N PHE A 82 4.41 -3.35 -4.30
CA PHE A 82 4.59 -4.52 -5.16
C PHE A 82 4.94 -5.79 -4.36
N ALA A 83 5.85 -5.68 -3.38
CA ALA A 83 6.22 -6.79 -2.52
C ALA A 83 5.04 -7.30 -1.69
N ALA A 84 4.20 -6.40 -1.15
CA ALA A 84 3.01 -6.78 -0.40
C ALA A 84 1.96 -7.47 -1.29
N LEU A 85 1.75 -6.97 -2.51
CA LEU A 85 0.87 -7.62 -3.50
C LEU A 85 1.39 -8.97 -3.95
N ALA A 86 2.69 -9.10 -4.20
CA ALA A 86 3.33 -10.36 -4.54
C ALA A 86 3.20 -11.38 -3.41
N LEU A 87 3.38 -10.94 -2.15
CA LEU A 87 3.20 -11.78 -0.97
C LEU A 87 1.74 -12.22 -0.82
N ALA A 88 0.77 -11.31 -0.99
CA ALA A 88 -0.65 -11.65 -0.94
C ALA A 88 -1.03 -12.66 -2.03
N GLY A 89 -0.54 -12.47 -3.26
CA GLY A 89 -0.74 -13.39 -4.37
C GLY A 89 -0.12 -14.77 -4.10
N TRP A 90 1.10 -14.79 -3.56
CA TRP A 90 1.79 -16.01 -3.18
C TRP A 90 1.04 -16.81 -2.10
N VAL A 91 0.63 -16.15 -1.01
CA VAL A 91 -0.15 -16.79 0.06
C VAL A 91 -1.45 -17.37 -0.48
N LYS A 92 -2.16 -16.61 -1.33
CA LYS A 92 -3.40 -17.07 -1.95
C LYS A 92 -3.20 -18.22 -2.95
N PHE A 93 -1.99 -18.42 -3.49
CA PHE A 93 -1.70 -19.54 -4.38
C PHE A 93 -1.27 -20.80 -3.62
N LEU A 94 -0.84 -20.65 -2.36
CA LEU A 94 -0.44 -21.76 -1.49
C LEU A 94 -1.60 -22.36 -0.68
N HIS A 95 -2.66 -21.59 -0.47
CA HIS A 95 -3.90 -22.01 0.18
C HIS A 95 -4.98 -22.36 -0.85
#